data_AF-A0A933P0C9-F1
#
_entry.id   AF-A0A933P0C9-F1
#
_cell.length_a   1.000
_cell.length_b   1.000
_cell.length_c   1.000
_cell.angle_alpha   90.00
_cell.angle_beta   90.00
_cell.angle_gamma   90.00
#
_symmetry.space_group_name_H-M   'P 1'
#
loop_
_entity.id
_entity.type
_entity.pdbx_description
1 polymer ?
#
loop_
_entity_poly.entity_id
_entity_poly.type
_entity_poly.pdbx_seq_one_letter_code
_entity_poly.pdbx_strand_id
1 'polypeptide(L)'
;MKRVNYLDLAVVALMVGSMFLGCSNEKIKNKSKESAARYWQDKAFPGKAYDVQVVEAEKTDDGMYRVKGIVDGETRVGMFNPETETFSEGYYSLAHERNRKIAELEQEVKYWKEKAESLEKENYKLKVQHNMGTGTKTEGDPVQKAKTEQPSGN
;
A
#
# COMPACT_ATOMS: atom_id res chain seq x y z
N MET A 1 40.99 -5.12 -54.44
CA MET A 1 39.69 -4.69 -53.85
C MET A 1 39.13 -5.85 -53.03
N LYS A 2 39.05 -5.71 -51.70
CA LYS A 2 38.43 -6.74 -50.83
C LYS A 2 36.91 -6.57 -50.91
N ARG A 3 36.18 -7.63 -51.26
CA ARG A 3 34.71 -7.62 -51.27
C ARG A 3 34.25 -7.55 -49.81
N VAL A 4 33.58 -6.47 -49.44
CA VAL A 4 32.93 -6.36 -48.13
C VAL A 4 31.70 -7.27 -48.18
N ASN A 5 31.66 -8.27 -47.31
CA ASN A 5 30.53 -9.20 -47.24
C ASN A 5 29.35 -8.47 -46.62
N TYR A 6 28.19 -8.52 -47.29
CA TYR A 6 26.95 -7.92 -46.79
C TYR A 6 26.55 -8.42 -45.39
N LEU A 7 26.98 -9.63 -45.02
CA LEU A 7 26.78 -10.19 -43.69
C LEU A 7 27.53 -9.39 -42.61
N ASP A 8 28.79 -9.01 -42.85
CA ASP A 8 29.60 -8.24 -41.91
C ASP A 8 29.03 -6.82 -41.76
N LEU A 9 28.55 -6.23 -42.86
CA LEU A 9 27.90 -4.92 -42.84
C LEU A 9 26.58 -4.94 -42.05
N ALA A 10 25.79 -6.03 -42.19
CA ALA A 10 24.53 -6.20 -41.48
C ALA A 10 24.72 -6.42 -39.97
N VAL A 11 25.74 -7.19 -39.57
CA VAL A 11 26.06 -7.42 -38.15
C VAL A 11 26.52 -6.12 -37.48
N VAL A 12 27.35 -5.32 -38.15
CA VAL A 12 27.78 -4.01 -37.63
C VAL A 12 26.59 -3.05 -37.53
N ALA A 13 25.71 -3.02 -38.53
CA ALA A 13 24.50 -2.19 -38.48
C ALA A 13 23.54 -2.60 -37.35
N LEU A 14 23.40 -3.91 -37.08
CA LEU A 14 22.57 -4.43 -36.00
C LEU A 14 23.15 -4.07 -34.62
N MET A 15 24.48 -4.19 -34.45
CA MET A 15 25.14 -3.81 -33.19
C MET A 15 25.05 -2.29 -32.94
N VAL A 16 25.26 -1.47 -33.97
CA VAL A 16 25.16 -0.01 -33.85
C VAL A 16 23.71 0.43 -33.60
N GLY A 17 22.72 -0.23 -34.20
CA GLY A 17 21.29 0.02 -33.95
C GLY A 17 20.87 -0.25 -32.50
N SER A 18 21.43 -1.28 -31.86
CA SER A 18 21.09 -1.64 -30.48
C SER A 18 21.52 -0.62 -29.42
N MET A 19 22.50 0.24 -29.72
CA MET A 19 23.01 1.26 -28.79
C MET A 19 22.08 2.48 -28.65
N PHE A 20 21.16 2.72 -29.60
CA PHE A 20 20.29 3.90 -29.59
C PHE A 20 19.03 3.75 -28.71
N LEU A 21 18.71 2.55 -28.24
CA LEU A 21 17.51 2.31 -27.43
C LEU A 21 17.69 2.73 -25.95
N GLY A 22 18.93 2.90 -25.46
CA GLY A 22 19.21 3.24 -24.06
C GLY A 22 19.11 4.73 -23.72
N CYS A 23 19.52 5.62 -24.65
CA CYS A 23 19.65 7.05 -24.37
C CYS A 23 18.30 7.80 -24.26
N SER A 24 17.24 7.31 -24.93
CA SER A 24 15.95 8.01 -24.93
C SER A 24 15.20 7.85 -23.60
N ASN A 25 15.35 6.70 -22.94
CA ASN A 25 14.63 6.40 -21.70
C ASN A 25 15.14 7.26 -20.53
N GLU A 26 16.44 7.53 -20.49
CA GLU A 26 17.09 8.32 -19.44
C GLU A 26 16.75 9.82 -19.56
N LYS A 27 16.63 10.34 -20.79
CA LYS A 27 16.16 11.71 -21.05
C LYS A 27 14.73 11.93 -20.55
N ILE A 28 13.83 10.98 -20.84
CA ILE A 28 12.43 11.07 -20.41
C ILE A 28 12.32 10.93 -18.89
N LYS A 29 13.15 10.08 -18.28
CA LYS A 29 13.24 9.94 -16.81
C LYS A 29 13.70 11.23 -16.13
N ASN A 30 14.68 11.93 -16.70
CA ASN A 30 15.11 13.22 -16.16
C ASN A 30 14.04 14.30 -16.34
N LYS A 31 13.37 14.32 -17.51
CA LYS A 31 12.27 15.24 -17.80
C LYS A 31 11.07 15.03 -16.87
N SER A 32 10.75 13.77 -16.53
CA SER A 32 9.68 13.46 -15.58
C SER A 32 9.99 13.95 -14.17
N LYS A 33 11.24 13.76 -13.72
CA LYS A 33 11.72 14.31 -12.43
C LYS A 33 11.68 15.83 -12.39
N GLU A 34 12.15 16.49 -13.45
CA GLU A 34 12.12 17.95 -13.55
C GLU A 34 10.69 18.50 -13.55
N SER A 35 9.79 17.87 -14.30
CA SER A 35 8.37 18.26 -14.35
C SER A 35 7.68 18.08 -13.00
N ALA A 36 7.99 16.99 -12.27
CA ALA A 36 7.49 16.76 -10.92
C ALA A 36 8.01 17.81 -9.92
N ALA A 37 9.31 18.11 -9.97
CA ALA A 37 9.92 19.11 -9.10
C ALA A 37 9.27 20.49 -9.31
N ARG A 38 9.10 20.91 -10.56
CA ARG A 38 8.40 22.17 -10.90
C ARG A 38 6.96 22.17 -10.40
N TYR A 39 6.21 21.11 -10.68
CA TYR A 39 4.81 21.01 -10.23
C TYR A 39 4.69 21.18 -8.72
N TRP A 40 5.51 20.46 -7.94
CA TRP A 40 5.46 20.54 -6.48
C TRP A 40 5.97 21.87 -5.94
N GLN A 41 7.00 22.47 -6.56
CA GLN A 41 7.45 23.82 -6.21
C GLN A 41 6.35 24.87 -6.48
N ASP A 42 5.69 24.81 -7.64
CA ASP A 42 4.67 25.77 -8.05
C ASP A 42 3.38 25.65 -7.22
N LYS A 43 3.00 24.43 -6.83
CA LYS A 43 1.85 24.17 -5.96
C LYS A 43 2.09 24.55 -4.50
N ALA A 44 3.34 24.49 -4.05
CA ALA A 44 3.70 24.82 -2.69
C ALA A 44 3.88 26.34 -2.57
N PHE A 45 2.76 27.08 -2.67
CA PHE A 45 2.55 28.53 -2.44
C PHE A 45 3.73 29.50 -2.72
N PRO A 46 3.55 30.56 -3.52
CA PRO A 46 4.61 31.56 -3.75
C PRO A 46 5.01 32.24 -2.44
N GLY A 47 6.24 31.98 -1.96
CA GLY A 47 6.84 32.70 -0.83
C GLY A 47 7.42 31.86 0.32
N LYS A 48 7.33 30.52 0.29
CA LYS A 48 8.07 29.64 1.21
C LYS A 48 8.97 28.68 0.45
N ALA A 49 10.21 28.53 0.92
CA ALA A 49 11.12 27.52 0.41
C ALA A 49 10.66 26.15 0.93
N TYR A 50 10.00 25.38 0.07
CA TYR A 50 9.73 23.97 0.32
C TYR A 50 10.93 23.15 -0.13
N ASP A 51 11.37 22.22 0.72
CA ASP A 51 12.35 21.23 0.32
C ASP A 51 11.63 20.19 -0.55
N VAL A 52 11.87 20.26 -1.85
CA VAL A 52 11.34 19.33 -2.86
C VAL A 52 12.49 18.46 -3.35
N GLN A 53 12.50 17.21 -2.92
CA GLN A 53 13.49 16.23 -3.34
C GLN A 53 12.83 15.14 -4.16
N VAL A 54 13.17 15.04 -5.45
CA VAL A 54 12.65 13.96 -6.30
C VAL A 54 13.56 12.73 -6.17
N VAL A 55 13.05 11.69 -5.54
CA VAL A 55 13.81 10.49 -5.15
C VAL A 55 13.87 9.50 -6.31
N GLU A 56 12.74 9.23 -6.95
CA GLU A 56 12.61 8.11 -7.88
C GLU A 56 11.69 8.46 -9.07
N ALA A 57 12.01 7.90 -10.23
CA ALA A 57 11.11 7.89 -11.38
C ALA A 57 11.15 6.50 -12.03
N GLU A 58 10.01 5.87 -12.21
CA GLU A 58 9.89 4.52 -12.73
C GLU A 58 8.85 4.49 -13.86
N LYS A 59 9.16 3.80 -14.96
CA LYS A 59 8.22 3.65 -16.06
C LYS A 59 7.19 2.57 -15.70
N THR A 60 5.90 2.88 -15.83
CA THR A 60 4.81 1.94 -15.60
C THR A 60 4.45 1.19 -16.88
N ASP A 61 3.70 0.09 -16.74
CA ASP A 61 3.27 -0.75 -17.86
C ASP A 61 2.46 0.03 -18.92
N ASP A 62 1.72 1.05 -18.48
CA ASP A 62 0.94 1.97 -19.34
C ASP A 62 1.80 3.00 -20.09
N GLY A 63 3.13 2.90 -20.03
CA GLY A 63 4.06 3.82 -20.71
C GLY A 63 4.28 5.17 -20.02
N MET A 64 3.55 5.45 -18.93
CA MET A 64 3.74 6.63 -18.07
C MET A 64 4.94 6.49 -17.13
N TYR A 65 5.34 7.58 -16.48
CA TYR A 65 6.39 7.59 -15.46
C TYR A 65 5.81 7.94 -14.10
N ARG A 66 5.92 7.03 -13.15
CA ARG A 66 5.61 7.27 -11.75
C ARG A 66 6.80 7.94 -11.09
N VAL A 67 6.58 9.12 -10.52
CA VAL A 67 7.63 9.91 -9.87
C VAL A 67 7.32 10.02 -8.38
N LYS A 68 8.29 9.68 -7.54
CA LYS A 68 8.21 9.84 -6.08
C LYS A 68 9.11 10.98 -5.66
N GLY A 69 8.59 11.86 -4.81
CA GLY A 69 9.35 12.94 -4.20
C GLY A 69 9.00 13.12 -2.74
N ILE A 70 9.87 13.80 -2.02
CA ILE A 70 9.64 14.28 -0.67
C ILE A 70 9.38 15.78 -0.79
N VAL A 71 8.23 16.24 -0.30
CA VAL A 71 7.83 17.64 -0.28
C VAL A 71 7.55 18.00 1.17
N ASP A 72 8.37 18.87 1.76
CA ASP A 72 8.24 19.29 3.18
C ASP A 72 8.33 18.12 4.19
N GLY A 73 9.11 17.08 3.87
CA GLY A 73 9.19 15.86 4.68
C GLY A 73 8.06 14.86 4.44
N GLU A 74 7.05 15.17 3.62
CA GLU A 74 6.00 14.24 3.22
C GLU A 74 6.36 13.52 1.91
N THR A 75 6.21 12.19 1.88
CA THR A 75 6.36 11.45 0.63
C THR A 75 5.15 11.67 -0.26
N ARG A 76 5.37 12.13 -1.49
CA ARG A 76 4.36 12.34 -2.52
C ARG A 76 4.68 11.57 -3.79
N VAL A 77 3.63 11.17 -4.48
CA VAL A 77 3.73 10.40 -5.72
C VAL A 77 2.86 11.06 -6.78
N GLY A 78 3.41 11.22 -7.97
CA GLY A 78 2.69 11.68 -9.14
C GLY A 78 3.00 10.86 -10.38
N MET A 79 2.24 11.11 -11.42
CA MET A 79 2.34 10.46 -12.72
C MET A 79 2.68 11.50 -13.78
N PHE A 80 3.74 11.22 -14.53
CA PHE A 80 4.15 11.98 -15.70
C PHE A 80 3.77 11.22 -16.97
N ASN A 81 3.02 11.88 -17.84
CA ASN A 81 2.71 11.35 -19.16
C ASN A 81 3.74 11.89 -20.18
N PRO A 82 4.59 11.03 -20.76
CA PRO A 82 5.60 11.48 -21.72
C PRO A 82 5.04 11.92 -23.07
N GLU A 83 3.83 11.50 -23.44
CA GLU A 83 3.20 11.87 -24.72
C GLU A 83 2.64 13.29 -24.69
N THR A 84 2.03 13.67 -23.56
CA THR A 84 1.45 15.01 -23.36
C THR A 84 2.38 15.96 -22.61
N GLU A 85 3.51 15.46 -22.12
CA GLU A 85 4.46 16.17 -21.27
C GLU A 85 3.85 16.76 -19.98
N THR A 86 2.73 16.19 -19.53
CA THR A 86 2.01 16.67 -18.35
C THR A 86 2.38 15.86 -17.11
N PHE A 87 2.49 16.56 -15.98
CA PHE A 87 2.61 15.94 -14.66
C PHE A 87 1.30 16.10 -13.90
N SER A 88 0.85 15.01 -13.29
CA SER A 88 -0.34 15.00 -12.45
C SER A 88 -0.04 14.31 -11.13
N GLU A 89 -0.30 15.02 -10.03
CA GLU A 89 -0.40 14.44 -8.70
C GLU A 89 -1.76 13.73 -8.61
N GLY A 90 -1.90 12.60 -9.33
CA GLY A 90 -3.11 11.80 -9.33
C GLY A 90 -3.34 11.19 -7.95
N TYR A 91 -4.61 11.04 -7.56
CA TYR A 91 -5.13 10.33 -6.37
C TYR A 91 -4.68 8.85 -6.20
N TYR A 92 -3.64 8.42 -6.92
CA TYR A 92 -3.17 7.05 -7.02
C TYR A 92 -2.34 6.59 -5.80
N SER A 93 -1.81 7.52 -4.99
CA SER A 93 -1.21 7.16 -3.69
C SER A 93 -2.27 6.61 -2.74
N LEU A 94 -3.42 7.28 -2.62
CA LEU A 94 -4.48 6.87 -1.70
C LEU A 94 -5.18 5.58 -2.13
N ALA A 95 -5.42 5.35 -3.42
CA ALA A 95 -6.22 4.20 -3.85
C ALA A 95 -5.50 2.86 -3.73
N HIS A 96 -4.23 2.78 -4.15
CA HIS A 96 -3.47 1.52 -4.06
C HIS A 96 -3.07 1.21 -2.61
N GLU A 97 -2.65 2.22 -1.84
CA GLU A 97 -2.36 2.05 -0.41
C GLU A 97 -3.61 1.67 0.38
N ARG A 98 -4.76 2.30 0.08
CA ARG A 98 -6.05 1.90 0.67
C ARG A 98 -6.40 0.46 0.33
N ASN A 99 -6.29 0.04 -0.93
CA ASN A 99 -6.64 -1.33 -1.32
C ASN A 99 -5.70 -2.36 -0.66
N ARG A 100 -4.41 -2.06 -0.57
CA ARG A 100 -3.45 -2.88 0.19
C ARG A 100 -3.81 -2.94 1.67
N LYS A 101 -4.13 -1.81 2.29
CA LYS A 101 -4.52 -1.74 3.70
C LYS A 101 -5.83 -2.47 3.97
N ILE A 102 -6.80 -2.40 3.06
CA ILE A 102 -8.04 -3.16 3.11
C ILE A 102 -7.74 -4.66 3.08
N ALA A 103 -6.89 -5.12 2.16
CA ALA A 103 -6.52 -6.54 2.08
C ALA A 103 -5.80 -7.05 3.34
N GLU A 104 -4.91 -6.24 3.94
CA GLU A 104 -4.28 -6.56 5.22
C GLU A 104 -5.32 -6.68 6.34
N LEU A 105 -6.24 -5.72 6.45
CA LEU A 105 -7.31 -5.73 7.46
C LEU A 105 -8.28 -6.90 7.27
N GLU A 106 -8.61 -7.28 6.03
CA GLU A 106 -9.44 -8.44 5.74
C GLU A 106 -8.79 -9.76 6.22
N GLN A 107 -7.47 -9.89 6.08
CA GLN A 107 -6.74 -11.04 6.62
C GLN A 107 -6.73 -11.06 8.15
N GLU A 108 -6.52 -9.91 8.80
CA GLU A 108 -6.58 -9.80 10.26
C GLU A 108 -7.97 -10.15 10.80
N VAL A 109 -9.03 -9.63 10.18
CA VAL A 109 -10.42 -9.94 10.55
C VAL A 109 -10.70 -11.44 10.41
N LYS A 110 -10.24 -12.07 9.31
CA LYS A 110 -10.38 -13.51 9.11
C LYS A 110 -9.68 -14.31 10.21
N TYR A 111 -8.43 -13.96 10.52
CA TYR A 111 -7.67 -14.60 11.59
C TYR A 111 -8.37 -14.50 12.95
N TRP A 112 -8.85 -13.31 13.32
CA TRP A 112 -9.53 -13.11 14.59
C TRP A 112 -10.86 -13.84 14.67
N LYS A 113 -11.60 -13.94 13.56
CA LYS A 113 -12.85 -14.70 13.49
C LYS A 113 -12.61 -16.20 13.68
N GLU A 114 -11.65 -16.79 12.97
CA GLU A 114 -11.29 -18.20 13.12
C GLU A 114 -10.82 -18.51 14.55
N LYS A 115 -10.03 -17.61 15.15
CA LYS A 115 -9.58 -17.73 16.53
C LYS A 115 -10.72 -17.64 17.55
N ALA A 116 -11.66 -16.72 17.35
CA ALA A 116 -12.83 -16.59 18.21
C ALA A 116 -13.71 -17.85 18.15
N GLU A 117 -14.00 -18.37 16.96
CA GLU A 117 -14.77 -19.61 16.79
C GLU A 117 -14.07 -20.83 17.42
N SER A 118 -12.74 -20.91 17.35
CA SER A 118 -11.96 -21.96 18.04
C SER A 118 -12.10 -21.86 19.56
N LEU A 119 -11.98 -20.65 20.11
CA LEU A 119 -12.10 -20.41 21.56
C LEU A 119 -13.53 -20.67 22.05
N GLU A 120 -14.56 -20.33 21.26
CA GLU A 120 -15.96 -20.62 21.61
C GLU A 120 -16.24 -22.13 21.66
N LYS A 121 -15.71 -22.91 20.70
CA LYS A 121 -15.82 -24.37 20.71
C LYS A 121 -15.12 -24.99 21.91
N GLU A 122 -13.94 -24.49 22.26
CA GLU A 122 -13.20 -24.94 23.43
C GLU A 122 -13.92 -24.57 24.73
N ASN A 123 -14.45 -23.34 24.82
CA ASN A 123 -15.24 -22.88 25.96
C ASN A 123 -16.52 -23.71 26.13
N TYR A 124 -17.21 -24.02 25.02
CA TYR A 124 -18.38 -24.90 25.03
C TYR A 124 -18.02 -26.30 25.52
N LYS A 125 -16.92 -26.89 25.02
CA LYS A 125 -16.43 -28.20 25.47
C LYS A 125 -16.11 -28.20 26.97
N LEU A 126 -15.44 -27.16 27.46
CA LEU A 126 -15.11 -27.00 28.88
C LEU A 126 -16.38 -26.83 29.74
N LYS A 127 -17.37 -26.05 29.30
CA LYS A 127 -18.66 -25.92 29.98
C LYS A 127 -19.41 -27.23 30.06
N VAL A 128 -19.44 -28.01 28.98
CA VAL A 128 -20.05 -29.34 28.96
C VAL A 128 -19.33 -30.28 29.93
N GLN A 129 -18.00 -30.31 29.92
CA GLN A 129 -17.20 -31.12 30.85
C GLN A 129 -17.38 -30.70 32.31
N HIS A 130 -17.45 -29.39 32.58
CA HIS A 130 -17.72 -28.87 33.92
C HIS A 130 -19.11 -29.28 34.41
N ASN A 131 -20.14 -29.15 33.56
CA ASN A 131 -21.51 -29.54 33.90
C ASN A 131 -21.70 -31.06 34.05
N MET A 132 -20.91 -31.87 33.34
CA MET A 132 -20.90 -33.33 33.50
C MET A 132 -20.05 -33.79 34.70
N GLY A 133 -19.05 -32.99 35.12
CA GLY A 133 -18.17 -33.27 36.25
C GLY A 133 -18.78 -32.93 37.62
N THR A 134 -19.76 -32.02 37.69
CA THR A 134 -20.47 -31.66 38.93
C THR A 134 -21.67 -32.58 39.24
N GLY A 135 -21.75 -33.75 38.61
CA GLY A 135 -22.84 -34.72 38.76
C GLY A 135 -22.75 -35.67 39.95
N THR A 136 -21.81 -35.52 40.87
CA THR A 136 -21.77 -36.32 42.11
C THR A 136 -21.44 -35.47 43.34
N LYS A 137 -22.49 -35.25 44.15
CA LYS A 137 -22.55 -34.77 45.54
C LYS A 137 -22.23 -33.30 45.78
N THR A 138 -23.29 -32.49 45.94
CA THR A 138 -23.58 -31.82 47.21
C THR A 138 -25.08 -31.55 47.32
N GLU A 139 -25.66 -32.19 48.31
CA GLU A 139 -27.01 -32.05 48.85
C GLU A 139 -27.03 -30.85 49.82
N GLY A 140 -28.07 -30.00 49.78
CA GLY A 140 -28.42 -29.10 50.90
C GLY A 140 -28.65 -27.60 50.60
N ASP A 141 -29.90 -27.27 50.23
CA ASP A 141 -30.76 -26.19 50.81
C ASP A 141 -30.40 -24.68 50.70
N PRO A 142 -31.37 -23.74 50.87
CA PRO A 142 -32.35 -23.36 49.85
C PRO A 142 -32.36 -21.85 49.57
N VAL A 143 -33.13 -21.49 48.54
CA VAL A 143 -33.60 -20.16 48.13
C VAL A 143 -33.68 -19.11 49.26
N GLN A 144 -32.96 -18.00 49.11
CA GLN A 144 -33.34 -16.72 49.70
C GLN A 144 -33.43 -15.63 48.63
N LYS A 145 -34.68 -15.28 48.28
CA LYS A 145 -35.04 -14.02 47.64
C LYS A 145 -34.73 -12.89 48.63
N ALA A 146 -33.69 -12.10 48.38
CA ALA A 146 -33.50 -10.81 49.05
C ALA A 146 -34.15 -9.70 48.21
N LYS A 147 -35.39 -9.38 48.56
CA LYS A 147 -36.03 -8.10 48.29
C LYS A 147 -35.28 -7.06 49.13
N THR A 148 -34.67 -6.04 48.55
CA THR A 148 -34.23 -4.86 49.33
C THR A 148 -34.75 -3.61 48.64
N GLU A 149 -35.72 -3.02 49.33
CA GLU A 149 -36.29 -1.71 49.10
C GLU A 149 -35.22 -0.60 49.26
N GLN A 150 -35.54 0.58 48.74
CA GLN A 150 -34.75 1.81 48.72
C GLN A 150 -34.11 2.20 50.06
N PRO A 151 -33.19 3.19 50.03
CA PRO A 151 -33.37 4.29 50.97
C PRO A 151 -33.43 5.67 50.31
N SER A 152 -34.44 6.39 50.78
CA SER A 152 -34.64 7.84 50.88
C SER A 152 -33.44 8.62 51.45
N GLY A 153 -33.39 9.91 51.11
CA GLY A 153 -32.81 11.00 51.94
C GLY A 153 -31.57 11.63 51.30
N ASN A 154 -31.46 12.95 51.13
CA ASN A 154 -32.21 14.12 51.60
C ASN A 154 -32.19 15.21 50.51
#